data_AF-L0F4C9-F1
#
_entry.id   AF-L0F4C9-F1
#
_cell.length_a   1.000
_cell.length_b   1.000
_cell.length_c   1.000
_cell.angle_alpha   90.00
_cell.angle_beta   90.00
_cell.angle_gamma   90.00
#
_symmetry.space_group_name_H-M   'P 1'
#
loop_
_entity.id
_entity.type
_entity.pdbx_description
1 polymer ?
#
loop_
_entity_poly.entity_id
_entity_poly.type
_entity_poly.pdbx_seq_one_letter_code
_entity_poly.pdbx_strand_id
1 'polypeptide(L)'
;MVLIVLSLIMGFIGLNIGGIIGGAEIYAYLFGLVGVLSPGLYTLERVYKGSKINKADERLFTKEDESGLIKLRDIEVLSNSQLEEVIEIRKKKADKNENHELYQKYKKMLDGLKQDGFLDEGEYFTSLDKLEEHYRVY
;
A
#
# COMPACT_ATOMS: atom_id res chain seq x y z
N MET A 1 10.60 -9.77 8.06
CA MET A 1 11.42 -10.63 8.93
C MET A 1 11.20 -12.10 8.63
N VAL A 2 9.96 -12.60 8.61
CA VAL A 2 9.67 -14.01 8.28
C VAL A 2 10.28 -14.47 6.95
N LEU A 3 10.24 -13.63 5.90
CA LEU A 3 10.80 -13.97 4.58
C LEU A 3 12.33 -14.04 4.55
N ILE A 4 13.01 -13.13 5.26
CA ILE A 4 14.48 -13.15 5.41
C ILE A 4 14.91 -14.40 6.18
N VAL A 5 14.18 -14.75 7.24
CA VAL A 5 14.45 -15.97 8.02
C VAL A 5 14.21 -17.22 7.17
N LEU A 6 13.15 -17.26 6.36
CA LEU A 6 12.90 -18.34 5.40
C LEU A 6 14.00 -18.47 4.35
N SER A 7 14.55 -17.35 3.84
CA SER A 7 15.64 -17.40 2.86
C SER A 7 16.95 -17.92 3.48
N LEU A 8 17.24 -17.56 4.73
CA LEU A 8 18.39 -18.09 5.48
C LEU A 8 18.25 -19.59 5.76
N ILE A 9 17.04 -20.05 6.14
CA ILE A 9 16.76 -21.47 6.39
C ILE A 9 16.85 -22.27 5.08
N MET A 10 16.28 -21.77 3.98
CA MET A 10 16.41 -22.43 2.67
C MET A 10 17.86 -22.43 2.17
N GLY A 11 18.62 -21.36 2.41
CA GLY A 11 20.04 -21.30 2.13
C GLY A 11 20.82 -22.38 2.89
N PHE A 12 20.54 -22.55 4.18
CA PHE A 12 21.17 -23.58 5.02
C PHE A 12 20.80 -25.01 4.61
N ILE A 13 19.54 -25.25 4.23
CA ILE A 13 19.08 -26.55 3.72
C ILE A 13 19.74 -26.85 2.37
N GLY A 14 19.80 -25.87 1.47
CA GLY A 14 20.52 -25.98 0.20
C GLY A 14 22.02 -26.27 0.38
N LEU A 15 22.63 -25.69 1.42
CA LEU A 15 24.03 -25.91 1.79
C LEU A 15 24.27 -27.36 2.27
N ASN A 16 23.32 -27.98 2.97
CA ASN A 16 23.46 -29.37 3.42
C ASN A 16 23.14 -30.38 2.30
N ILE A 17 22.14 -30.11 1.46
CA ILE A 17 21.72 -31.03 0.38
C ILE A 17 22.68 -30.96 -0.82
N GLY A 18 23.14 -29.76 -1.20
CA GLY A 18 24.11 -29.57 -2.28
C GLY A 18 25.45 -30.27 -2.00
N GLY A 19 25.90 -30.28 -0.75
CA GLY A 19 27.13 -30.95 -0.30
C GLY A 19 27.12 -32.46 -0.47
N ILE A 20 25.93 -33.06 -0.42
CA ILE A 20 25.76 -34.51 -0.39
C ILE A 20 25.48 -35.07 -1.81
N ILE A 21 24.82 -34.31 -2.68
CA ILE A 21 24.23 -34.86 -3.92
C ILE A 21 24.94 -34.42 -5.21
N GLY A 22 25.64 -33.29 -5.24
CA GLY A 22 26.21 -32.79 -6.49
C GLY A 22 27.28 -31.75 -6.27
N GLY A 23 28.46 -32.00 -6.86
CA GLY A 23 29.68 -31.20 -6.68
C GLY A 23 29.50 -29.68 -6.89
N ALA A 24 30.59 -28.93 -6.67
CA ALA A 24 30.66 -27.46 -6.55
C ALA A 24 29.83 -26.63 -7.56
N GLU A 25 29.50 -27.19 -8.72
CA GLU A 25 28.65 -26.58 -9.76
C GLU A 25 27.20 -26.41 -9.31
N ILE A 26 26.58 -27.42 -8.68
CA ILE A 26 25.18 -27.33 -8.19
C ILE A 26 25.08 -26.31 -7.04
N TYR A 27 26.14 -26.18 -6.24
CA TYR A 27 26.28 -25.10 -5.27
C TYR A 27 26.31 -23.72 -5.91
N ALA A 28 27.12 -23.53 -6.96
CA ALA A 28 27.21 -22.25 -7.63
C ALA A 28 25.86 -21.82 -8.21
N TYR A 29 25.08 -22.76 -8.75
CA TYR A 29 23.73 -22.50 -9.22
C TYR A 29 22.75 -22.16 -8.10
N LEU A 30 22.76 -22.89 -6.97
CA LEU A 30 21.88 -22.62 -5.83
C LEU A 30 22.24 -21.30 -5.13
N PHE A 31 23.53 -21.02 -4.93
CA PHE A 31 24.00 -19.78 -4.32
C PHE A 31 23.77 -18.58 -5.25
N GLY A 32 23.96 -18.77 -6.56
CA GLY A 32 23.60 -17.77 -7.58
C GLY A 32 22.11 -17.48 -7.58
N LEU A 33 21.25 -18.50 -7.54
CA LEU A 33 19.80 -18.32 -7.47
C LEU A 33 19.36 -17.59 -6.20
N VAL A 34 19.84 -18.01 -5.03
CA VAL A 34 19.49 -17.37 -3.75
C VAL A 34 20.06 -15.95 -3.67
N GLY A 35 21.27 -15.72 -4.17
CA GLY A 35 21.91 -14.41 -4.23
C GLY A 35 21.19 -13.44 -5.17
N VAL A 36 20.71 -13.91 -6.33
CA VAL A 36 19.95 -13.10 -7.30
C VAL A 36 18.51 -12.85 -6.84
N LEU A 37 17.88 -13.83 -6.20
CA LEU A 37 16.49 -13.69 -5.72
C LEU A 37 16.38 -12.90 -4.41
N SER A 38 17.45 -12.81 -3.61
CA SER A 38 17.49 -12.07 -2.34
C SER A 38 17.11 -10.58 -2.48
N PRO A 39 17.71 -9.79 -3.40
CA PRO A 39 17.31 -8.41 -3.67
C PRO A 39 15.86 -8.29 -4.15
N GLY A 40 15.40 -9.26 -4.95
CA GLY A 40 14.02 -9.34 -5.43
C GLY A 40 13.04 -9.53 -4.28
N LEU A 41 13.30 -10.48 -3.38
CA LEU A 41 12.50 -10.70 -2.18
C LEU A 41 12.54 -9.51 -1.20
N TYR A 42 13.70 -8.85 -1.05
CA TYR A 42 13.81 -7.64 -0.22
C TYR A 42 12.93 -6.50 -0.76
N THR A 43 12.94 -6.30 -2.08
CA THR A 43 12.08 -5.32 -2.75
C THR A 43 10.62 -5.71 -2.61
N LEU A 44 10.28 -6.99 -2.75
CA LEU A 44 8.92 -7.51 -2.55
C LEU A 44 8.45 -7.32 -1.10
N GLU A 45 9.30 -7.59 -0.10
CA GLU A 45 8.98 -7.35 1.31
C GLU A 45 8.76 -5.86 1.57
N ARG A 46 9.55 -4.98 0.95
CA ARG A 46 9.38 -3.52 1.05
C ARG A 46 8.06 -3.07 0.42
N VAL A 47 7.69 -3.58 -0.76
CA VAL A 47 6.40 -3.28 -1.41
C VAL A 47 5.24 -3.86 -0.61
N TYR A 48 5.36 -5.08 -0.10
CA TYR A 48 4.33 -5.72 0.72
C TYR A 48 4.14 -5.03 2.07
N LYS A 49 5.21 -4.60 2.74
CA LYS A 49 5.11 -3.76 3.94
C LYS A 49 4.56 -2.38 3.61
N GLY A 50 4.99 -1.77 2.51
CA GLY A 50 4.42 -0.51 2.02
C GLY A 50 2.92 -0.61 1.75
N SER A 51 2.45 -1.70 1.13
CA SER A 51 1.03 -1.94 0.88
C SER A 51 0.25 -2.28 2.16
N LYS A 52 0.87 -2.98 3.11
CA LYS A 52 0.26 -3.27 4.42
C LYS A 52 0.21 -2.03 5.32
N ILE A 53 1.20 -1.14 5.23
CA ILE A 53 1.17 0.20 5.83
C ILE A 53 0.07 1.03 5.15
N ASN A 54 -0.08 0.96 3.82
CA ASN A 54 -1.18 1.64 3.11
C ASN A 54 -2.58 1.13 3.52
N LYS A 55 -2.73 -0.14 3.92
CA LYS A 55 -3.99 -0.66 4.48
C LYS A 55 -4.18 -0.35 5.97
N ALA A 56 -3.11 -0.10 6.71
CA ALA A 56 -3.19 0.23 8.14
C ALA A 56 -3.31 1.75 8.41
N ASP A 57 -2.98 2.58 7.41
CA ASP A 57 -2.94 4.03 7.49
C ASP A 57 -4.06 4.68 6.65
N GLU A 58 -5.21 4.00 6.54
CA GLU A 58 -6.51 4.54 6.10
C GLU A 58 -7.21 5.33 7.22
N ARG A 59 -6.54 5.60 8.35
CA ARG A 59 -7.08 6.52 9.35
C ARG A 59 -7.01 7.94 8.80
N LEU A 60 -8.17 8.58 8.72
CA LEU A 60 -8.31 10.00 8.45
C LEU A 60 -7.33 10.78 9.33
N PHE A 61 -6.59 11.71 8.74
CA PHE A 61 -5.70 12.59 9.49
C PHE A 61 -6.53 13.38 10.51
N THR A 62 -6.36 13.08 11.79
CA THR A 62 -7.18 13.61 12.86
C THR A 62 -6.54 14.84 13.51
N LYS A 63 -7.33 15.58 14.29
CA LYS A 63 -6.81 16.69 15.13
C LYS A 63 -5.77 16.22 16.14
N GLU A 64 -5.80 14.95 16.55
CA GLU A 64 -4.80 14.36 17.45
C GLU A 64 -3.46 14.15 16.73
N ASP A 65 -3.48 13.79 15.44
CA ASP A 65 -2.28 13.65 14.62
C ASP A 65 -1.60 15.02 14.39
N GLU A 66 -2.39 16.07 14.14
CA GLU A 66 -1.90 17.45 14.02
C GLU A 66 -1.25 17.93 15.34
N SER A 67 -1.87 17.61 16.49
CA SER A 67 -1.29 17.89 17.81
C SER A 67 0.03 17.11 18.05
N GLY A 68 0.11 15.87 17.58
CA GLY A 68 1.33 15.07 17.64
C GLY A 68 2.49 15.67 16.85
N LEU A 69 2.22 16.15 15.62
CA LEU A 69 3.22 16.80 14.78
C LEU A 69 3.71 18.13 15.37
N ILE A 70 2.83 18.89 16.02
CA ILE A 70 3.20 20.11 16.76
C ILE A 70 4.16 19.79 17.90
N LYS A 71 3.92 18.70 18.65
CA LYS A 71 4.85 18.26 19.71
C LYS A 71 6.20 17.83 19.14
N LEU A 72 6.23 17.19 17.97
CA LEU A 72 7.47 16.81 17.28
C LEU A 72 8.27 18.04 16.84
N ARG A 73 7.60 19.12 16.41
CA ARG A 73 8.24 20.42 16.20
C ARG A 73 8.80 20.98 17.50
N ASP A 74 8.04 20.93 18.59
CA ASP A 74 8.43 21.50 19.89
C ASP A 74 9.67 20.83 20.50
N ILE A 75 9.95 19.58 20.11
CA ILE A 75 11.20 18.86 20.47
C ILE A 75 12.28 18.95 19.38
N GLU A 76 12.15 19.88 18.42
CA GLU A 76 13.08 20.15 17.31
C GLU A 76 13.33 18.95 16.36
N VAL A 77 12.47 17.93 16.40
CA VAL A 77 12.54 16.78 15.48
C VAL A 77 12.05 17.16 14.08
N LEU A 78 11.13 18.12 13.98
CA LEU A 78 10.64 18.68 12.72
C LEU A 78 10.88 20.19 12.68
N SER A 79 11.38 20.70 11.56
CA SER A 79 11.38 22.14 11.31
C SER A 79 9.95 22.64 10.98
N ASN A 80 9.72 23.95 11.10
CA ASN A 80 8.44 24.55 10.73
C ASN A 80 8.06 24.27 9.27
N SER A 81 9.04 24.28 8.35
CA SER A 81 8.79 23.98 6.94
C SER A 81 8.40 22.51 6.73
N GLN A 82 9.03 21.59 7.46
CA GLN A 82 8.70 20.15 7.39
C GLN A 82 7.33 19.86 8.00
N LEU A 83 6.95 20.58 9.05
CA LEU A 83 5.63 20.47 9.67
C LEU A 83 4.52 20.87 8.68
N GLU A 84 4.65 22.01 8.02
CA GLU A 84 3.67 22.48 7.02
C GLU A 84 3.54 21.52 5.85
N GLU A 85 4.67 21.05 5.30
CA GLU A 85 4.70 20.09 4.20
C GLU A 85 4.00 18.77 4.58
N VAL A 86 4.26 18.23 5.77
CA VAL A 86 3.63 16.99 6.25
C VAL A 86 2.13 17.16 6.46
N ILE A 87 1.69 18.30 7.02
CA ILE A 87 0.27 18.59 7.20
C ILE A 87 -0.45 18.71 5.85
N GLU A 88 0.15 19.41 4.89
CA GLU A 88 -0.43 19.60 3.55
C GLU A 88 -0.56 18.27 2.80
N ILE A 89 0.49 17.45 2.81
CA ILE A 89 0.50 16.12 2.17
C ILE A 89 -0.58 15.22 2.80
N ARG A 90 -0.71 15.23 4.13
CA ARG A 90 -1.68 14.38 4.85
C ARG A 90 -3.12 14.86 4.64
N LYS A 91 -3.40 16.16 4.65
CA LYS A 91 -4.73 16.72 4.34
C LYS A 91 -5.17 16.39 2.92
N LYS A 92 -4.29 16.63 1.94
CA LYS A 92 -4.57 16.29 0.52
C LYS A 92 -4.82 14.80 0.31
N LYS A 93 -4.13 13.94 1.06
CA LYS A 93 -4.32 12.49 1.03
C LYS A 93 -5.63 12.07 1.71
N ALA A 94 -6.02 12.71 2.80
CA ALA A 94 -7.29 12.48 3.49
C ALA A 94 -8.49 12.88 2.60
N ASP A 95 -8.47 14.07 1.99
CA ASP A 95 -9.53 14.52 1.08
C ASP A 95 -9.69 13.59 -0.12
N LYS A 96 -8.57 13.12 -0.69
CA LYS A 96 -8.59 12.16 -1.81
C LYS A 96 -9.16 10.80 -1.39
N ASN A 97 -8.90 10.36 -0.16
CA ASN A 97 -9.39 9.08 0.36
C ASN A 97 -10.87 9.14 0.72
N GLU A 98 -11.31 10.23 1.37
CA GLU A 98 -12.72 10.48 1.67
C GLU A 98 -13.57 10.56 0.40
N ASN A 99 -13.09 11.27 -0.62
CA ASN A 99 -13.76 11.32 -1.93
C ASN A 99 -13.85 9.94 -2.58
N HIS A 100 -12.82 9.10 -2.43
CA HIS A 100 -12.84 7.74 -2.96
C HIS A 100 -13.84 6.84 -2.22
N GLU A 101 -13.88 6.90 -0.89
CA GLU A 101 -14.84 6.12 -0.08
C GLU A 101 -16.29 6.53 -0.35
N LEU A 102 -16.55 7.84 -0.40
CA LEU A 102 -17.88 8.37 -0.72
C LEU A 102 -18.31 7.99 -2.13
N TYR A 103 -17.41 8.11 -3.12
CA TYR A 103 -17.65 7.64 -4.47
C TYR A 103 -18.06 6.16 -4.50
N GLN A 104 -17.31 5.28 -3.83
CA GLN A 104 -17.62 3.85 -3.81
C GLN A 104 -18.95 3.54 -3.13
N LYS A 105 -19.28 4.27 -2.05
CA LYS A 105 -20.56 4.13 -1.36
C LYS A 105 -21.73 4.49 -2.27
N TYR A 106 -21.67 5.62 -2.95
CA TYR A 106 -22.75 6.08 -3.82
C TYR A 106 -22.82 5.29 -5.14
N LYS A 107 -21.68 4.84 -5.66
CA LYS A 107 -21.65 3.92 -6.80
C LYS A 107 -22.42 2.63 -6.50
N LYS A 108 -22.20 2.03 -5.32
CA LYS A 108 -22.97 0.84 -4.90
C LYS A 108 -24.47 1.09 -4.81
N MET A 109 -24.89 2.29 -4.42
CA MET A 109 -26.31 2.66 -4.42
C MET A 109 -26.85 2.78 -5.86
N LEU A 110 -26.10 3.40 -6.77
CA LEU A 110 -26.46 3.46 -8.20
C LEU A 110 -26.54 2.07 -8.84
N ASP A 111 -25.58 1.19 -8.52
CA ASP A 111 -25.57 -0.20 -8.98
C ASP A 111 -26.84 -0.93 -8.50
N GLY A 112 -27.25 -0.72 -7.25
CA GLY A 112 -28.50 -1.26 -6.70
C GLY A 112 -29.75 -0.72 -7.40
N LEU A 113 -29.82 0.59 -7.63
CA LEU A 113 -30.94 1.22 -8.34
C LEU A 113 -31.06 0.73 -9.79
N LYS A 114 -29.95 0.48 -10.47
CA LYS A 114 -29.94 -0.16 -11.81
C LYS A 114 -30.47 -1.60 -11.73
N GLN A 115 -30.01 -2.37 -10.76
CA GLN A 115 -30.43 -3.77 -10.58
C GLN A 115 -31.92 -3.91 -10.27
N ASP A 116 -32.46 -2.98 -9.48
CA ASP A 116 -33.87 -2.94 -9.10
C ASP A 116 -34.78 -2.37 -10.22
N GLY A 117 -34.19 -1.92 -11.34
CA GLY A 117 -34.91 -1.37 -12.49
C GLY A 117 -35.44 0.04 -12.31
N PHE A 118 -34.97 0.78 -11.29
CA PHE A 118 -35.30 2.19 -11.07
C PHE A 118 -34.55 3.13 -12.01
N LEU A 119 -33.44 2.68 -12.60
CA LEU A 119 -32.65 3.43 -13.56
C LEU A 119 -32.53 2.61 -14.84
N ASP A 120 -32.80 3.26 -15.99
CA ASP A 120 -32.39 2.69 -17.26
C ASP A 120 -30.87 2.77 -17.45
N GLU A 121 -30.35 2.09 -18.47
CA GLU A 121 -28.91 2.02 -18.71
C GLU A 121 -28.27 3.39 -19.02
N GLY A 122 -28.95 4.26 -19.77
CA GLY A 122 -28.50 5.62 -20.06
C GLY A 122 -28.58 6.55 -18.85
N GLU A 123 -29.63 6.43 -18.03
CA GLU A 123 -29.79 7.18 -16.77
C GLU A 123 -28.72 6.78 -15.75
N TYR A 124 -28.37 5.50 -15.69
CA TYR A 124 -27.28 4.99 -14.87
C TYR A 124 -25.94 5.60 -15.29
N PHE A 125 -25.58 5.56 -16.57
CA PHE A 125 -24.30 6.11 -17.04
C PHE A 125 -24.22 7.63 -16.83
N THR A 126 -25.31 8.36 -17.10
CA THR A 126 -25.36 9.81 -16.85
C THR A 126 -25.18 10.16 -15.37
N SER A 127 -25.72 9.32 -14.47
CA SER A 127 -25.57 9.50 -13.02
C SER A 127 -24.18 9.12 -12.53
N LEU A 128 -23.57 8.10 -13.16
CA LEU A 128 -22.20 7.67 -12.89
C LEU A 128 -21.20 8.76 -13.28
N ASP A 129 -21.33 9.35 -14.48
CA ASP A 129 -20.44 10.42 -14.96
C ASP A 129 -20.46 11.63 -14.02
N LYS A 130 -21.65 12.05 -13.56
CA LYS A 130 -21.80 13.13 -12.58
C LYS A 130 -21.15 12.79 -11.24
N LEU A 131 -21.21 11.52 -10.83
CA LEU A 131 -20.60 11.05 -9.59
C LEU A 131 -19.06 11.07 -9.70
N GLU A 132 -18.52 10.64 -10.83
CA GLU A 132 -17.08 10.67 -11.12
C GLU A 132 -16.54 12.11 -11.15
N GLU A 133 -17.27 13.03 -11.78
CA GLU A 133 -16.94 14.46 -11.83
C GLU A 133 -16.95 15.11 -10.44
N HIS A 134 -17.99 14.84 -9.65
CA HIS A 134 -18.15 15.44 -8.33
C HIS A 134 -17.03 15.04 -7.36
N TYR A 135 -16.62 13.77 -7.36
CA TYR A 135 -15.57 13.27 -6.48
C TYR A 135 -14.16 13.34 -7.10
N ARG A 136 -14.03 13.80 -8.35
CA ARG A 136 -12.76 13.92 -9.10
C ARG A 136 -11.98 12.61 -9.15
N VAL A 137 -12.68 11.52 -9.42
CA VAL A 137 -12.12 10.17 -9.51
C VAL A 137 -11.88 9.86 -11.00
N TYR A 138 -10.88 10.52 -11.59
CA TYR A 138 -10.43 10.29 -12.98
C TYR A 138 -9.04 9.65 -12.99
#